data_AF-A0A2U4EZ78-F1
#
_entry.id   AF-A0A2U4EZ78-F1
#
_cell.length_a   1.000
_cell.length_b   1.000
_cell.length_c   1.000
_cell.angle_alpha   90.00
_cell.angle_beta   90.00
_cell.angle_gamma   90.00
#
_symmetry.space_group_name_H-M   'P 1'
#
loop_
_entity.id
_entity.type
_entity.pdbx_description
1 polymer ?
#
loop_
_entity_poly.entity_id
_entity_poly.type
_entity_poly.pdbx_seq_one_letter_code
_entity_poly.pdbx_strand_id
1 'polypeptide(L)'
;MLIRKIILLILILPSILLSQQTIKEIGETYEKENIAIFEIESTSSGYGKDLGAKMTSLIENSLTRMNRFNIVDRKNLDKYLKEMELQLTGITEKQVIEVGKIYGYSKAVTGKIVSANVTVEYNDDRSFSLYSTVAMVLQIVDVETTKILYSSKLEGSSYYSTSIYPSYSLRESIIDDACNDLAYKVENKMRSIFKITLTVADVDGGNVILLAGKNHGVSSKTRFKVYSKKEDIILPSGNVISGEYNYKGTLRIKELNNEYSIAKISRGNNIQVGDIARETVIGDFGVGIFLNYASYNIQNTEKIYESSLRPDEGKMKISLKKNEYALGVHIKMGYNGVLFSPNLSIGILFGDFFKSSYAVDTRFNFDININLYQEVLRLIISPYIGMGISFTTIGEIIGGNYYTDNFSYIKNGSKIDSRDIMFGAGAIASLQYNITDTIGLNLGIGYRFYTNPINLGVFSDGNEVSLPEQIKTVNLTGLEFTFGAFFIL
;
A
#
# COMPACT_ATOMS: atom_id res chain seq x y z
N MET A 1 48.96 -58.05 -16.03
CA MET A 1 49.08 -56.56 -16.01
C MET A 1 47.88 -55.83 -16.64
N LEU A 2 47.03 -56.49 -17.43
CA LEU A 2 45.84 -55.87 -18.06
C LEU A 2 44.60 -55.77 -17.14
N ILE A 3 44.42 -56.71 -16.21
CA ILE A 3 43.20 -56.79 -15.38
C ILE A 3 43.16 -55.70 -14.28
N ARG A 4 44.31 -55.22 -13.81
CA ARG A 4 44.39 -54.10 -12.84
C ARG A 4 44.10 -52.72 -13.46
N LYS A 5 44.25 -52.55 -14.79
CA LYS A 5 43.92 -51.30 -15.48
C LYS A 5 42.42 -51.16 -15.82
N ILE A 6 41.71 -52.27 -15.98
CA ILE A 6 40.27 -52.28 -16.28
C ILE A 6 39.43 -52.00 -15.02
N ILE A 7 39.87 -52.48 -13.85
CA ILE A 7 39.20 -52.17 -12.57
C ILE A 7 39.38 -50.70 -12.16
N LEU A 8 40.49 -50.06 -12.56
CA LEU A 8 40.66 -48.61 -12.35
C LEU A 8 39.85 -47.74 -13.34
N LEU A 9 39.48 -48.26 -14.51
CA LEU A 9 38.65 -47.53 -15.49
C LEU A 9 37.15 -47.56 -15.11
N ILE A 10 36.71 -48.60 -14.39
CA ILE A 10 35.32 -48.76 -13.92
C ILE A 10 35.07 -48.02 -12.59
N LEU A 11 36.12 -47.68 -11.82
CA LEU A 11 36.01 -46.91 -10.57
C LEU A 11 36.13 -45.39 -10.75
N ILE A 12 36.42 -44.89 -11.96
CA ILE A 12 36.49 -43.44 -12.28
C ILE A 12 35.22 -42.94 -12.99
N LEU A 13 34.26 -43.83 -13.29
CA LEU A 13 33.08 -43.52 -14.10
C LEU A 13 31.70 -43.48 -13.38
N PRO A 14 31.61 -43.34 -12.04
CA PRO A 14 30.36 -42.84 -11.43
C PRO A 14 30.48 -41.51 -10.67
N SER A 15 31.59 -40.77 -10.72
CA SER A 15 31.75 -39.49 -9.98
C SER A 15 31.43 -38.20 -10.77
N ILE A 16 31.02 -38.30 -12.04
CA ILE A 16 30.63 -37.10 -12.85
C ILE A 16 29.11 -36.88 -12.88
N LEU A 17 28.31 -37.73 -12.25
CA LEU A 17 26.94 -37.38 -11.87
C LEU A 17 26.96 -36.51 -10.59
N LEU A 18 27.79 -35.46 -10.58
CA LEU A 18 27.47 -34.28 -9.79
C LEU A 18 26.12 -33.81 -10.33
N SER A 19 25.13 -33.71 -9.45
CA SER A 19 23.91 -32.98 -9.77
C SER A 19 24.33 -31.58 -10.20
N GLN A 20 24.43 -31.34 -11.50
CA GLN A 20 24.27 -30.01 -12.02
C GLN A 20 22.83 -29.65 -11.68
N GLN A 21 22.62 -29.06 -10.51
CA GLN A 21 21.57 -28.07 -10.36
C GLN A 21 21.88 -27.05 -11.46
N THR A 22 21.24 -27.21 -12.61
CA THR A 22 21.22 -26.19 -13.64
C THR A 22 20.54 -25.01 -12.98
N ILE A 23 21.34 -24.09 -12.45
CA ILE A 23 20.86 -22.76 -12.12
C ILE A 23 20.38 -22.22 -13.46
N LYS A 24 19.07 -22.13 -13.64
CA LYS A 24 18.47 -21.56 -14.85
C LYS A 24 19.04 -20.15 -14.99
N GLU A 25 19.92 -19.95 -15.97
CA GLU A 25 20.48 -18.63 -16.23
C GLU A 25 19.35 -17.65 -16.54
N ILE A 26 19.47 -16.44 -16.00
CA ILE A 26 18.49 -15.38 -16.25
C ILE A 26 18.64 -14.99 -17.72
N GLY A 27 17.68 -15.43 -18.55
CA GLY A 27 17.66 -15.12 -19.97
C GLY A 27 17.08 -13.74 -20.28
N GLU A 28 17.19 -13.36 -21.56
CA GLU A 28 16.61 -12.13 -22.10
C GLU A 28 15.08 -12.18 -22.12
N THR A 29 14.49 -13.36 -22.39
CA THR A 29 13.04 -13.59 -22.38
C THR A 29 12.59 -14.20 -21.06
N TYR A 30 11.52 -13.65 -20.48
CA TYR A 30 10.94 -14.24 -19.28
C TYR A 30 10.13 -15.49 -19.63
N GLU A 31 10.61 -16.65 -19.21
CA GLU A 31 9.87 -17.91 -19.35
C GLU A 31 8.94 -18.13 -18.16
N LYS A 32 7.66 -18.34 -18.45
CA LYS A 32 6.68 -18.71 -17.42
C LYS A 32 7.03 -20.03 -16.77
N GLU A 33 6.76 -20.11 -15.47
CA GLU A 33 6.83 -21.37 -14.74
C GLU A 33 5.58 -22.20 -15.03
N ASN A 34 5.77 -23.49 -15.30
CA ASN A 34 4.70 -24.47 -15.36
C ASN A 34 4.35 -24.90 -13.93
N ILE A 35 3.14 -24.59 -13.48
CA ILE A 35 2.68 -24.82 -12.11
C ILE A 35 1.42 -25.67 -12.12
N ALA A 36 1.39 -26.70 -11.27
CA ALA A 36 0.15 -27.39 -10.93
C ALA A 36 -0.41 -26.85 -9.61
N ILE A 37 -1.73 -26.82 -9.51
CA ILE A 37 -2.43 -26.47 -8.26
C ILE A 37 -3.11 -27.75 -7.78
N PHE A 38 -2.66 -28.24 -6.63
CA PHE A 38 -3.30 -29.36 -5.96
C PHE A 38 -4.44 -28.88 -5.08
N GLU A 39 -5.38 -29.78 -4.82
CA GLU A 39 -6.53 -29.49 -3.99
C GLU A 39 -6.07 -29.03 -2.60
N ILE A 40 -6.56 -27.85 -2.21
CA ILE A 40 -6.36 -27.33 -0.86
C ILE A 40 -7.18 -28.19 0.09
N GLU A 41 -6.52 -28.80 1.06
CA GLU A 41 -7.18 -29.63 2.07
C GLU A 41 -8.05 -28.76 2.98
N SER A 42 -9.23 -29.25 3.35
CA SER A 42 -10.09 -28.61 4.34
C SER A 42 -10.14 -29.43 5.62
N THR A 43 -9.96 -28.79 6.77
CA THR A 43 -10.29 -29.42 8.05
C THR A 43 -11.81 -29.36 8.22
N SER A 44 -12.47 -30.50 8.42
CA SER A 44 -13.92 -30.58 8.56
C SER A 44 -14.38 -29.91 9.87
N SER A 45 -14.80 -28.65 9.82
CA SER A 45 -15.44 -27.99 10.97
C SER A 45 -16.56 -27.03 10.53
N GLY A 46 -17.81 -27.40 10.83
CA GLY A 46 -18.96 -26.50 10.95
C GLY A 46 -19.54 -25.92 9.65
N TYR A 47 -18.85 -24.95 9.07
CA TYR A 47 -19.30 -24.12 7.94
C TYR A 47 -18.41 -24.34 6.71
N GLY A 48 -18.93 -24.13 5.50
CA GLY A 48 -18.16 -24.27 4.27
C GLY A 48 -17.87 -25.73 3.88
N LYS A 49 -18.92 -26.48 3.52
CA LYS A 49 -18.73 -27.75 2.80
C LYS A 49 -17.95 -27.45 1.51
N ASP A 50 -16.94 -28.27 1.22
CA ASP A 50 -16.10 -28.13 0.01
C ASP A 50 -15.27 -26.83 -0.06
N LEU A 51 -15.00 -26.17 1.09
CA LEU A 51 -14.19 -24.95 1.16
C LEU A 51 -12.80 -25.12 0.54
N GLY A 52 -12.20 -26.31 0.69
CA GLY A 52 -10.93 -26.67 0.05
C GLY A 52 -10.99 -26.60 -1.48
N ALA A 53 -11.99 -27.24 -2.09
CA ALA A 53 -12.21 -27.20 -3.54
C ALA A 53 -12.54 -25.78 -4.04
N LYS A 54 -13.33 -25.03 -3.27
CA LYS A 54 -13.62 -23.61 -3.56
C LYS A 54 -12.35 -22.77 -3.54
N MET A 55 -11.54 -22.90 -2.50
CA MET A 55 -10.27 -22.19 -2.37
C MET A 55 -9.31 -22.55 -3.50
N THR A 56 -9.24 -23.84 -3.87
CA THR A 56 -8.46 -24.32 -5.02
C THR A 56 -8.87 -23.59 -6.30
N SER A 57 -10.17 -23.50 -6.57
CA SER A 57 -10.72 -22.82 -7.76
C SER A 57 -10.42 -21.31 -7.75
N LEU A 58 -10.51 -20.66 -6.59
CA LEU A 58 -10.20 -19.24 -6.45
C LEU A 58 -8.71 -18.95 -6.68
N ILE A 59 -7.82 -19.80 -6.16
CA ILE A 59 -6.38 -19.70 -6.40
C ILE A 59 -6.08 -19.94 -7.88
N GLU A 60 -6.65 -20.98 -8.49
CA GLU A 60 -6.49 -21.27 -9.92
C GLU A 60 -6.92 -20.11 -10.80
N ASN A 61 -8.08 -19.53 -10.54
CA ASN A 61 -8.55 -18.34 -11.22
C ASN A 61 -7.58 -17.16 -11.05
N SER A 62 -7.15 -16.90 -9.82
CA SER A 62 -6.24 -15.80 -9.50
C SER A 62 -4.89 -15.95 -10.22
N LEU A 63 -4.26 -17.13 -10.15
CA LEU A 63 -2.97 -17.39 -10.79
C LEU A 63 -3.07 -17.42 -12.32
N THR A 64 -4.20 -17.87 -12.88
CA THR A 64 -4.46 -17.80 -14.33
C THR A 64 -4.57 -16.34 -14.78
N ARG A 65 -5.34 -15.51 -14.05
CA ARG A 65 -5.50 -14.08 -14.32
C ARG A 65 -4.20 -13.29 -14.22
N MET A 66 -3.26 -13.73 -13.37
CA MET A 66 -1.93 -13.13 -13.29
C MET A 66 -1.16 -13.22 -14.62
N ASN A 67 -1.50 -14.20 -15.48
CA ASN A 67 -0.84 -14.46 -16.76
C ASN A 67 0.70 -14.61 -16.64
N ARG A 68 1.16 -15.18 -15.52
CA ARG A 68 2.59 -15.35 -15.17
C ARG A 68 3.04 -16.79 -15.15
N PHE A 69 2.08 -17.69 -15.16
CA PHE A 69 2.30 -19.12 -15.00
C PHE A 69 1.57 -19.83 -16.14
N ASN A 70 2.12 -20.97 -16.55
CA ASN A 70 1.36 -21.93 -17.32
C ASN A 70 0.72 -22.88 -16.30
N ILE A 71 -0.57 -22.70 -16.06
CA ILE A 71 -1.30 -23.52 -15.10
C ILE A 71 -1.62 -24.87 -15.76
N VAL A 72 -1.12 -25.94 -15.16
CA VAL A 72 -1.34 -27.31 -15.62
C VAL A 72 -2.53 -27.90 -14.89
N ASP A 73 -3.62 -28.14 -15.61
CA ASP A 73 -4.81 -28.82 -15.12
C ASP A 73 -4.53 -30.33 -15.00
N ARG A 74 -3.98 -30.72 -13.84
CA ARG A 74 -3.65 -32.12 -13.57
C ARG A 74 -4.89 -32.99 -13.40
N LYS A 75 -6.02 -32.43 -12.96
CA LYS A 75 -7.26 -33.17 -12.70
C LYS A 75 -7.84 -33.75 -13.98
N ASN A 76 -7.77 -33.00 -15.08
CA ASN A 76 -8.30 -33.44 -16.38
C ASN A 76 -7.22 -33.92 -17.35
N LEU A 77 -5.96 -34.06 -16.92
CA LEU A 77 -4.87 -34.39 -17.81
C LEU A 77 -5.08 -35.72 -18.55
N ASP A 78 -5.54 -36.77 -17.86
CA ASP A 78 -5.80 -38.07 -18.50
C ASP A 78 -6.88 -37.98 -19.59
N LYS A 79 -7.88 -37.11 -19.40
CA LYS A 79 -8.91 -36.83 -20.39
C LYS A 79 -8.33 -36.11 -21.61
N TYR A 80 -7.47 -35.12 -21.41
CA TYR A 80 -6.80 -34.42 -22.50
C TYR A 80 -5.84 -35.32 -23.28
N LEU A 81 -5.07 -36.17 -22.57
CA LEU A 81 -4.18 -37.15 -23.19
C LEU A 81 -4.96 -38.13 -24.07
N LYS A 82 -6.09 -38.64 -23.57
CA LYS A 82 -6.97 -39.55 -24.33
C LYS A 82 -7.57 -38.87 -25.57
N GLU A 83 -8.03 -37.63 -25.47
CA GLU A 83 -8.55 -36.88 -26.61
C GLU A 83 -7.45 -36.62 -27.66
N MET A 84 -6.24 -36.26 -27.23
CA MET A 84 -5.10 -36.10 -28.13
C MET A 84 -4.72 -37.41 -28.81
N GLU A 85 -4.70 -38.54 -28.09
CA GLU A 85 -4.45 -39.87 -28.66
C GLU A 85 -5.45 -40.19 -29.79
N LEU A 86 -6.72 -39.83 -29.59
CA LEU A 86 -7.77 -39.99 -30.60
C LEU A 86 -7.57 -39.05 -31.81
N GLN A 87 -7.16 -37.80 -31.57
CA GLN A 87 -6.93 -36.81 -32.63
C GLN A 87 -5.66 -37.08 -33.45
N LEU A 88 -4.65 -37.68 -32.83
CA LEU A 88 -3.30 -37.79 -33.37
C LEU A 88 -2.95 -39.22 -33.82
N THR A 89 -3.88 -39.94 -34.44
CA THR A 89 -3.56 -41.24 -35.08
C THR A 89 -2.37 -41.08 -36.05
N GLY A 90 -1.18 -41.59 -35.66
CA GLY A 90 0.05 -41.51 -36.46
C GLY A 90 1.21 -40.66 -35.92
N ILE A 91 1.33 -40.43 -34.61
CA ILE A 91 2.40 -39.60 -34.00
C ILE A 91 3.81 -40.19 -34.19
N THR A 92 4.80 -39.32 -34.42
CA THR A 92 6.24 -39.64 -34.31
C THR A 92 6.78 -39.39 -32.90
N GLU A 93 7.83 -40.10 -32.47
CA GLU A 93 8.42 -39.99 -31.11
C GLU A 93 8.76 -38.53 -30.69
N LYS A 94 9.08 -37.66 -31.66
CA LYS A 94 9.43 -36.25 -31.42
C LYS A 94 8.26 -35.42 -30.89
N GLN A 95 7.04 -35.65 -31.39
CA GLN A 95 5.84 -34.92 -30.96
C GLN A 95 5.40 -35.35 -29.55
N VAL A 96 5.67 -36.60 -29.13
CA VAL A 96 5.38 -37.10 -27.78
C VAL A 96 6.24 -36.40 -26.72
N ILE A 97 7.52 -36.14 -27.02
CA ILE A 97 8.43 -35.43 -26.11
C ILE A 97 8.01 -33.96 -25.94
N GLU A 98 7.52 -33.33 -27.02
CA GLU A 98 7.04 -31.95 -27.00
C GLU A 98 5.74 -31.82 -26.17
N VAL A 99 4.83 -32.79 -26.30
CA VAL A 99 3.63 -32.91 -25.44
C VAL A 99 4.03 -33.12 -23.97
N GLY A 100 4.99 -34.00 -23.68
CA GLY A 100 5.49 -34.23 -22.31
C GLY A 100 6.09 -32.97 -21.66
N LYS A 101 6.72 -32.10 -22.45
CA LYS A 101 7.24 -30.80 -21.99
C LYS A 101 6.15 -29.76 -21.73
N ILE A 102 5.07 -29.77 -22.51
CA ILE A 102 3.93 -28.85 -22.35
C ILE A 102 3.14 -29.18 -21.06
N TYR A 103 2.99 -30.46 -20.74
CA TYR A 103 2.23 -30.91 -19.56
C TYR A 103 3.10 -31.16 -18.31
N GLY A 104 4.43 -31.08 -18.44
CA GLY A 104 5.35 -31.14 -17.31
C GLY A 104 5.29 -29.86 -16.47
N TYR A 105 5.18 -30.00 -15.15
CA TYR A 105 5.25 -28.91 -14.19
C TYR A 105 6.42 -29.13 -13.24
N SER A 106 7.15 -28.06 -12.92
CA SER A 106 8.31 -28.12 -12.02
C SER A 106 7.92 -27.84 -10.57
N LYS A 107 6.80 -27.15 -10.36
CA LYS A 107 6.34 -26.69 -9.04
C LYS A 107 4.85 -26.99 -8.84
N ALA A 108 4.52 -27.42 -7.63
CA ALA A 108 3.14 -27.60 -7.19
C ALA A 108 2.79 -26.59 -6.11
N VAL A 109 1.61 -25.97 -6.21
CA VAL A 109 1.01 -25.17 -5.16
C VAL A 109 -0.03 -26.04 -4.45
N THR A 110 0.07 -26.14 -3.13
CA THR A 110 -0.86 -26.91 -2.30
C THR A 110 -1.07 -26.19 -0.97
N GLY A 111 -1.96 -26.69 -0.11
CA GLY A 111 -2.14 -26.14 1.21
C GLY A 111 -3.24 -26.80 2.00
N LYS A 112 -3.45 -26.30 3.22
CA LYS A 112 -4.47 -26.77 4.13
C LYS A 112 -5.16 -25.62 4.84
N ILE A 113 -6.49 -25.61 4.84
CA ILE A 113 -7.31 -24.71 5.66
C ILE A 113 -7.23 -25.17 7.11
N VAL A 114 -6.70 -24.27 7.94
CA VAL A 114 -6.49 -24.49 9.38
C VAL A 114 -7.74 -24.11 10.17
N SER A 115 -8.44 -23.06 9.76
CA SER A 115 -9.68 -22.62 10.42
C SER A 115 -10.56 -21.81 9.47
N ALA A 116 -11.88 -21.92 9.65
CA ALA A 116 -12.88 -21.06 9.01
C ALA A 116 -13.94 -20.72 10.05
N ASN A 117 -14.02 -19.45 10.44
CA ASN A 117 -14.85 -19.00 11.55
C ASN A 117 -15.72 -17.81 11.15
N VAL A 118 -16.88 -17.70 11.80
CA VAL A 118 -17.76 -16.54 11.77
C VAL A 118 -18.12 -16.17 13.20
N THR A 119 -17.77 -14.95 13.58
CA THR A 119 -18.17 -14.33 14.86
C THR A 119 -19.32 -13.38 14.60
N VAL A 120 -20.37 -13.46 15.42
CA VAL A 120 -21.53 -12.55 15.37
C VAL A 120 -21.57 -11.78 16.69
N GLU A 121 -21.54 -10.46 16.61
CA GLU A 121 -21.64 -9.54 17.73
C GLU A 121 -22.93 -8.74 17.62
N TYR A 122 -23.63 -8.53 18.74
CA TYR A 122 -24.81 -7.67 18.81
C TYR A 122 -24.40 -6.31 19.39
N ASN A 123 -24.72 -5.24 18.67
CA ASN A 123 -24.28 -3.87 18.96
C ASN A 123 -25.36 -3.07 19.71
N ASP A 124 -24.97 -2.00 20.41
CA ASP A 124 -25.87 -1.12 21.17
C ASP A 124 -26.94 -0.44 20.30
N ASP A 125 -26.65 -0.23 19.02
CA ASP A 125 -27.55 0.35 18.02
C ASP A 125 -28.58 -0.66 17.45
N ARG A 126 -28.66 -1.86 18.06
CA ARG A 126 -29.51 -2.99 17.63
C ARG A 126 -29.11 -3.61 16.29
N SER A 127 -27.91 -3.34 15.80
CA SER A 127 -27.34 -4.05 14.65
C SER A 127 -26.54 -5.29 15.09
N PHE A 128 -26.23 -6.15 14.12
CA PHE A 128 -25.33 -7.29 14.26
C PHE A 128 -24.10 -7.06 13.39
N SER A 129 -22.93 -7.10 14.00
CA SER A 129 -21.63 -7.12 13.33
C SER A 129 -21.21 -8.56 13.11
N LEU A 130 -20.83 -8.91 11.88
CA LEU A 130 -20.30 -10.21 11.54
C LEU A 130 -18.85 -10.08 11.09
N TYR A 131 -17.98 -10.91 11.64
CA TYR A 131 -16.58 -11.02 11.27
C TYR A 131 -16.30 -12.44 10.84
N SER A 132 -15.83 -12.63 9.60
CA SER A 132 -15.37 -13.94 9.14
C SER A 132 -13.87 -13.96 8.95
N THR A 133 -13.25 -15.07 9.33
CA THR A 133 -11.81 -15.32 9.12
C THR A 133 -11.59 -16.73 8.60
N VAL A 134 -10.82 -16.84 7.52
CA VAL A 134 -10.36 -18.12 6.95
C VAL A 134 -8.84 -18.13 6.94
N ALA A 135 -8.24 -19.13 7.58
CA ALA A 135 -6.80 -19.28 7.67
C ALA A 135 -6.35 -20.54 6.92
N MET A 136 -5.29 -20.41 6.10
CA MET A 136 -4.67 -21.53 5.42
C MET A 136 -3.15 -21.53 5.59
N VAL A 137 -2.53 -22.71 5.51
CA VAL A 137 -1.10 -22.86 5.26
C VAL A 137 -0.92 -23.15 3.77
N LEU A 138 -0.31 -22.21 3.05
CA LEU A 138 0.08 -22.35 1.65
C LEU A 138 1.47 -22.97 1.56
N GLN A 139 1.67 -23.89 0.62
CA GLN A 139 2.96 -24.50 0.33
C GLN A 139 3.26 -24.47 -1.17
N ILE A 140 4.53 -24.28 -1.50
CA ILE A 140 5.08 -24.44 -2.85
C ILE A 140 6.12 -25.55 -2.78
N VAL A 141 5.94 -26.59 -3.58
CA VAL A 141 6.76 -27.79 -3.58
C VAL A 141 7.46 -27.92 -4.92
N ASP A 142 8.76 -28.18 -4.88
CA ASP A 142 9.51 -28.62 -6.05
C ASP A 142 9.18 -30.08 -6.34
N VAL A 143 8.70 -30.37 -7.55
CA VAL A 143 8.10 -31.68 -7.88
C VAL A 143 9.17 -32.74 -8.08
N GLU A 144 10.32 -32.34 -8.63
CA GLU A 144 11.43 -33.26 -8.91
C GLU A 144 12.09 -33.71 -7.60
N THR A 145 12.32 -32.78 -6.68
CA THR A 145 13.02 -33.05 -5.41
C THR A 145 12.09 -33.31 -4.24
N THR A 146 10.79 -33.11 -4.38
CA THR A 146 9.76 -33.16 -3.32
C THR A 146 9.99 -32.18 -2.16
N LYS A 147 10.89 -31.21 -2.33
CA LYS A 147 11.23 -30.24 -1.29
C LYS A 147 10.20 -29.12 -1.23
N ILE A 148 9.78 -28.77 -0.01
CA ILE A 148 8.98 -27.57 0.24
C ILE A 148 9.90 -26.36 0.04
N LEU A 149 9.71 -25.64 -1.06
CA LEU A 149 10.44 -24.41 -1.37
C LEU A 149 9.93 -23.23 -0.54
N TYR A 150 8.64 -23.24 -0.22
CA TYR A 150 7.99 -22.19 0.53
C TYR A 150 6.81 -22.74 1.34
N SER A 151 6.62 -22.21 2.54
CA SER A 151 5.45 -22.47 3.39
C SER A 151 5.08 -21.20 4.16
N SER A 152 3.80 -20.84 4.19
CA SER A 152 3.32 -19.69 4.96
C SER A 152 1.87 -19.83 5.36
N LYS A 153 1.57 -19.44 6.58
CA LYS A 153 0.20 -19.18 7.00
C LYS A 153 -0.28 -17.88 6.36
N LEU A 154 -1.50 -17.87 5.84
CA LEU A 154 -2.20 -16.73 5.27
C LEU A 154 -3.63 -16.71 5.83
N GLU A 155 -4.17 -15.52 6.05
CA GLU A 155 -5.51 -15.35 6.64
C GLU A 155 -6.29 -14.34 5.81
N GLY A 156 -7.48 -14.72 5.36
CA GLY A 156 -8.45 -13.83 4.73
C GLY A 156 -9.56 -13.47 5.68
N SER A 157 -10.14 -12.29 5.50
CA SER A 157 -11.14 -11.73 6.42
C SER A 157 -12.23 -10.96 5.72
N SER A 158 -13.42 -10.96 6.27
CA SER A 158 -14.55 -10.13 5.81
C SER A 158 -15.34 -9.55 6.99
N TYR A 159 -16.06 -8.47 6.72
CA TYR A 159 -16.92 -7.78 7.66
C TYR A 159 -18.26 -7.44 7.02
N TYR A 160 -19.35 -7.63 7.77
CA TYR A 160 -20.68 -7.22 7.35
C TYR A 160 -21.51 -6.77 8.56
N SER A 161 -22.36 -5.75 8.37
CA SER A 161 -23.28 -5.28 9.40
C SER A 161 -24.72 -5.35 8.91
N THR A 162 -25.64 -5.79 9.77
CA THR A 162 -27.06 -5.95 9.45
C THR A 162 -27.94 -5.64 10.65
N SER A 163 -29.10 -5.03 10.43
CA SER A 163 -30.10 -4.80 11.49
C SER A 163 -30.99 -6.03 11.75
N ILE A 164 -30.78 -7.13 11.01
CA ILE A 164 -31.56 -8.38 11.11
C ILE A 164 -30.63 -9.50 11.59
N TYR A 165 -31.10 -10.35 12.50
CA TYR A 165 -30.32 -11.49 12.99
C TYR A 165 -29.82 -12.35 11.81
N PRO A 166 -28.51 -12.65 11.72
CA PRO A 166 -27.94 -13.20 10.51
C PRO A 166 -28.33 -14.64 10.27
N SER A 167 -28.90 -14.90 9.10
CA SER A 167 -29.23 -16.24 8.60
C SER A 167 -27.98 -17.09 8.38
N TYR A 168 -28.15 -18.40 8.29
CA TYR A 168 -27.07 -19.32 7.92
C TYR A 168 -26.47 -18.97 6.55
N SER A 169 -27.30 -18.62 5.57
CA SER A 169 -26.85 -18.21 4.24
C SER A 169 -25.98 -16.96 4.24
N LEU A 170 -26.30 -15.97 5.09
CA LEU A 170 -25.47 -14.78 5.24
C LEU A 170 -24.11 -15.13 5.85
N ARG A 171 -24.08 -16.02 6.84
CA ARG A 171 -22.83 -16.50 7.47
C ARG A 171 -21.94 -17.27 6.48
N GLU A 172 -22.52 -18.07 5.60
CA GLU A 172 -21.76 -18.74 4.51
C GLU A 172 -21.25 -17.71 3.49
N SER A 173 -22.05 -16.73 3.09
CA SER A 173 -21.63 -15.68 2.14
C SER A 173 -20.43 -14.88 2.64
N ILE A 174 -20.36 -14.54 3.92
CA ILE A 174 -19.21 -13.79 4.44
C ILE A 174 -17.95 -14.66 4.55
N ILE A 175 -18.08 -15.99 4.72
CA ILE A 175 -16.94 -16.92 4.61
C ILE A 175 -16.41 -16.89 3.18
N ASP A 176 -17.30 -16.85 2.19
CA ASP A 176 -16.92 -16.74 0.78
C ASP A 176 -16.15 -15.46 0.50
N ASP A 177 -16.58 -14.33 1.07
CA ASP A 177 -15.87 -13.05 0.98
C ASP A 177 -14.48 -13.13 1.64
N ALA A 178 -14.37 -13.80 2.80
CA ALA A 178 -13.08 -14.03 3.45
C ALA A 178 -12.16 -14.94 2.60
N CYS A 179 -12.72 -15.93 1.89
CA CYS A 179 -11.99 -16.75 0.92
C CYS A 179 -11.52 -15.94 -0.30
N ASN A 180 -12.33 -15.00 -0.79
CA ASN A 180 -11.93 -14.10 -1.88
C ASN A 180 -10.74 -13.20 -1.44
N ASP A 181 -10.80 -12.63 -0.24
CA ASP A 181 -9.68 -11.88 0.34
C ASP A 181 -8.44 -12.76 0.54
N LEU A 182 -8.62 -14.01 1.00
CA LEU A 182 -7.51 -14.97 1.12
C LEU A 182 -6.89 -15.29 -0.25
N ALA A 183 -7.69 -15.45 -1.30
CA ALA A 183 -7.20 -15.73 -2.65
C ALA A 183 -6.38 -14.56 -3.20
N TYR A 184 -6.83 -13.33 -2.95
CA TYR A 184 -6.05 -12.12 -3.27
C TYR A 184 -4.72 -12.07 -2.50
N LYS A 185 -4.70 -12.47 -1.23
CA LYS A 185 -3.45 -12.58 -0.45
C LYS A 185 -2.51 -13.65 -1.00
N VAL A 186 -3.03 -14.79 -1.44
CA VAL A 186 -2.25 -15.82 -2.15
C VAL A 186 -1.68 -15.26 -3.46
N GLU A 187 -2.49 -14.56 -4.25
CA GLU A 187 -2.03 -13.90 -5.51
C GLU A 187 -0.84 -12.98 -5.26
N ASN A 188 -0.95 -12.10 -4.27
CA ASN A 188 0.12 -11.17 -3.88
C ASN A 188 1.38 -11.90 -3.39
N LYS A 189 1.20 -12.98 -2.61
CA LYS A 189 2.31 -13.81 -2.15
C LYS A 189 3.03 -14.47 -3.32
N MET A 190 2.28 -15.07 -4.25
CA MET A 190 2.81 -15.71 -5.45
C MET A 190 3.54 -14.71 -6.34
N ARG A 191 2.98 -13.51 -6.54
CA ARG A 191 3.65 -12.41 -7.28
C ARG A 191 4.98 -12.00 -6.63
N SER A 192 5.03 -11.97 -5.30
CA SER A 192 6.25 -11.61 -4.56
C SER A 192 7.33 -12.69 -4.62
N ILE A 193 6.95 -13.97 -4.68
CA ILE A 193 7.88 -15.10 -4.77
C ILE A 193 8.41 -15.22 -6.21
N PHE A 194 7.51 -15.18 -7.19
CA PHE A 194 7.81 -15.29 -8.61
C PHE A 194 7.87 -13.92 -9.27
N LYS A 195 8.81 -13.09 -8.79
CA LYS A 195 9.10 -11.80 -9.41
C LYS A 195 9.68 -12.02 -10.80
N ILE A 196 9.16 -11.28 -11.77
CA ILE A 196 9.69 -11.30 -13.14
C ILE A 196 11.14 -10.82 -13.08
N THR A 197 12.07 -11.67 -13.49
CA THR A 197 13.50 -11.37 -13.53
C THR A 197 14.03 -11.80 -14.89
N LEU A 198 14.63 -10.87 -15.62
CA LEU A 198 15.19 -11.08 -16.95
C LEU A 198 16.39 -10.15 -17.16
N THR A 199 17.15 -10.36 -18.23
CA THR A 199 18.17 -9.40 -18.65
C THR A 199 17.58 -8.31 -19.56
N VAL A 200 18.22 -7.15 -19.57
CA VAL A 200 17.93 -6.06 -20.50
C VAL A 200 18.32 -6.50 -21.89
N ALA A 201 17.36 -6.52 -22.81
CA ALA A 201 17.57 -6.98 -24.19
C ALA A 201 18.16 -5.88 -25.08
N ASP A 202 17.70 -4.63 -24.90
CA ASP A 202 18.20 -3.48 -25.68
C ASP A 202 18.03 -2.16 -24.90
N VAL A 203 18.86 -1.17 -25.23
CA VAL A 203 18.82 0.19 -24.67
C VAL A 203 19.02 1.22 -25.79
N ASP A 204 17.96 1.97 -26.11
CA ASP A 204 18.01 3.02 -27.13
C ASP A 204 17.28 4.30 -26.68
N GLY A 205 17.95 5.45 -26.84
CA GLY A 205 17.39 6.76 -26.53
C GLY A 205 16.84 6.93 -25.10
N GLY A 206 17.38 6.19 -24.13
CA GLY A 206 16.89 6.18 -22.73
C GLY A 206 15.65 5.31 -22.49
N ASN A 207 15.21 4.57 -23.52
CA ASN A 207 14.26 3.48 -23.39
C ASN A 207 15.02 2.16 -23.28
N VAL A 208 14.41 1.21 -22.58
CA VAL A 208 14.95 -0.12 -22.29
C VAL A 208 13.91 -1.14 -22.72
N ILE A 209 14.31 -2.08 -23.56
CA ILE A 209 13.44 -3.16 -24.02
C ILE A 209 13.61 -4.37 -23.10
N LEU A 210 12.46 -4.86 -22.62
CA LEU A 210 12.35 -6.03 -21.77
C LEU A 210 11.47 -7.04 -22.51
N LEU A 211 11.95 -8.26 -22.74
CA LEU A 211 11.17 -9.34 -23.38
C LEU A 211 10.23 -10.01 -22.35
N ALA A 212 9.41 -9.17 -21.73
CA ALA A 212 8.29 -9.52 -20.89
C ALA A 212 7.19 -8.46 -21.07
N GLY A 213 6.01 -8.89 -21.51
CA GLY A 213 4.84 -8.05 -21.79
C GLY A 213 3.57 -8.48 -21.04
N LYS A 214 2.38 -8.11 -21.57
CA LYS A 214 1.07 -8.47 -20.99
C LYS A 214 0.92 -9.98 -20.82
N ASN A 215 1.44 -10.75 -21.77
CA ASN A 215 1.40 -12.20 -21.76
C ASN A 215 2.26 -12.81 -20.67
N HIS A 216 3.11 -12.02 -20.02
CA HIS A 216 3.96 -12.43 -18.90
C HIS A 216 3.48 -11.80 -17.58
N GLY A 217 2.31 -11.17 -17.57
CA GLY A 217 1.74 -10.49 -16.42
C GLY A 217 2.41 -9.17 -16.06
N VAL A 218 3.13 -8.56 -17.00
CA VAL A 218 3.59 -7.17 -16.89
C VAL A 218 2.40 -6.23 -17.13
N SER A 219 2.30 -5.18 -16.33
CA SER A 219 1.31 -4.11 -16.47
C SER A 219 1.98 -2.75 -16.57
N SER A 220 1.24 -1.70 -16.92
CA SER A 220 1.76 -0.32 -16.92
C SER A 220 2.21 0.17 -15.53
N LYS A 221 1.75 -0.49 -14.46
CA LYS A 221 2.14 -0.23 -13.08
C LYS A 221 3.40 -0.98 -12.66
N THR A 222 3.81 -2.01 -13.41
CA THR A 222 5.03 -2.76 -13.14
C THR A 222 6.25 -1.84 -13.23
N ARG A 223 7.23 -2.09 -12.38
CA ARG A 223 8.54 -1.43 -12.38
C ARG A 223 9.63 -2.49 -12.33
N PHE A 224 10.84 -2.12 -12.70
CA PHE A 224 11.99 -3.01 -12.57
C PHE A 224 13.14 -2.26 -11.92
N LYS A 225 13.77 -2.87 -10.91
CA LYS A 225 15.09 -2.44 -10.45
C LYS A 225 16.13 -3.16 -11.29
N VAL A 226 17.11 -2.41 -11.77
CA VAL A 226 18.17 -2.91 -12.65
C VAL A 226 19.45 -3.05 -11.86
N TYR A 227 20.14 -4.17 -12.08
CA TYR A 227 21.38 -4.51 -11.40
C TYR A 227 22.42 -4.99 -12.41
N SER A 228 23.68 -4.61 -12.23
CA SER A 228 24.79 -5.36 -12.84
C SER A 228 25.16 -6.51 -11.92
N LYS A 229 25.33 -7.72 -12.46
CA LYS A 229 25.90 -8.86 -11.72
C LYS A 229 27.43 -8.83 -11.87
N LYS A 230 28.18 -8.85 -10.77
CA LYS A 230 29.63 -9.13 -10.84
C LYS A 230 29.83 -10.59 -11.28
N GLU A 231 30.99 -10.90 -11.85
CA GLU A 231 31.35 -12.28 -12.16
C GLU A 231 31.32 -13.15 -10.90
N ASP A 232 30.83 -14.37 -11.06
CA ASP A 232 30.85 -15.34 -9.98
C ASP A 232 32.32 -15.76 -9.70
N ILE A 233 32.70 -15.84 -8.44
CA ILE A 233 34.05 -16.24 -8.05
C ILE A 233 34.08 -17.75 -7.92
N ILE A 234 34.79 -18.42 -8.82
CA ILE A 234 35.04 -19.86 -8.73
C ILE A 234 36.22 -20.08 -7.80
N LEU A 235 35.97 -20.68 -6.63
CA LEU A 235 37.01 -21.06 -5.70
C LEU A 235 37.84 -22.23 -6.26
N PRO A 236 39.12 -22.39 -5.88
CA PRO A 236 39.94 -23.55 -6.25
C PRO A 236 39.30 -24.90 -5.87
N SER A 237 38.36 -24.91 -4.94
CA SER A 237 37.57 -26.09 -4.53
C SER A 237 36.44 -26.46 -5.51
N GLY A 238 36.20 -25.66 -6.55
CA GLY A 238 35.08 -25.81 -7.49
C GLY A 238 33.75 -25.19 -7.00
N ASN A 239 33.73 -24.64 -5.78
CA ASN A 239 32.57 -23.91 -5.27
C ASN A 239 32.46 -22.54 -5.93
N VAL A 240 31.23 -22.13 -6.28
CA VAL A 240 30.94 -20.84 -6.91
C VAL A 240 30.36 -19.88 -5.88
N ILE A 241 31.04 -18.75 -5.63
CA ILE A 241 30.47 -17.62 -4.88
C ILE A 241 29.79 -16.72 -5.89
N SER A 242 28.46 -16.56 -5.80
CA SER A 242 27.77 -15.71 -6.76
C SER A 242 28.19 -14.25 -6.60
N GLY A 243 28.48 -13.59 -7.73
CA GLY A 243 28.89 -12.19 -7.75
C GLY A 243 27.80 -11.27 -7.21
N GLU A 244 28.23 -10.20 -6.55
CA GLU A 244 27.34 -9.20 -5.98
C GLU A 244 26.51 -8.49 -7.07
N TYR A 245 25.30 -8.09 -6.69
CA TYR A 245 24.41 -7.31 -7.54
C TYR A 245 24.52 -5.82 -7.18
N ASN A 246 25.03 -5.01 -8.09
CA ASN A 246 25.09 -3.56 -7.90
C ASN A 246 23.88 -2.90 -8.54
N TYR A 247 23.09 -2.16 -7.78
CA TYR A 247 21.94 -1.41 -8.29
C TYR A 247 22.39 -0.29 -9.25
N LYS A 248 21.80 -0.25 -10.44
CA LYS A 248 22.10 0.76 -11.48
C LYS A 248 20.97 1.75 -11.69
N GLY A 249 19.72 1.34 -11.43
CA GLY A 249 18.59 2.22 -11.66
C GLY A 249 17.23 1.52 -11.59
N THR A 250 16.18 2.30 -11.86
CA THR A 250 14.80 1.81 -11.93
C THR A 250 14.20 2.12 -13.29
N LEU A 251 13.39 1.18 -13.78
CA LEU A 251 12.67 1.27 -15.04
C LEU A 251 11.17 1.36 -14.79
N ARG A 252 10.50 2.19 -15.58
CA ARG A 252 9.05 2.34 -15.62
C ARG A 252 8.50 1.95 -16.97
N ILE A 253 7.47 1.10 -17.01
CA ILE A 253 6.80 0.75 -18.26
C ILE A 253 6.22 2.01 -18.92
N LYS A 254 6.67 2.29 -20.14
CA LYS A 254 6.21 3.37 -21.01
C LYS A 254 5.21 2.83 -22.03
N GLU A 255 5.56 1.73 -22.69
CA GLU A 255 4.71 1.05 -23.68
C GLU A 255 4.67 -0.44 -23.38
N LEU A 256 3.48 -1.04 -23.52
CA LEU A 256 3.23 -2.41 -23.10
C LEU A 256 2.61 -3.21 -24.25
N ASN A 257 3.40 -4.11 -24.82
CA ASN A 257 2.98 -5.07 -25.84
C ASN A 257 2.67 -6.43 -25.21
N ASN A 258 2.27 -7.40 -26.03
CA ASN A 258 1.92 -8.75 -25.56
C ASN A 258 3.17 -9.48 -25.04
N GLU A 259 4.22 -9.55 -25.85
CA GLU A 259 5.43 -10.34 -25.52
C GLU A 259 6.55 -9.51 -24.86
N TYR A 260 6.62 -8.21 -25.17
CA TYR A 260 7.67 -7.33 -24.66
C TYR A 260 7.09 -6.04 -24.08
N SER A 261 7.92 -5.30 -23.36
CA SER A 261 7.62 -3.96 -22.89
C SER A 261 8.78 -3.02 -23.15
N ILE A 262 8.44 -1.76 -23.38
CA ILE A 262 9.40 -0.67 -23.48
C ILE A 262 9.29 0.12 -22.20
N ALA A 263 10.37 0.17 -21.45
CA ALA A 263 10.46 0.90 -20.21
C ALA A 263 11.34 2.14 -20.37
N LYS A 264 11.02 3.22 -19.66
CA LYS A 264 11.86 4.41 -19.55
C LYS A 264 12.69 4.31 -18.28
N ILE A 265 13.92 4.79 -18.32
CA ILE A 265 14.76 4.92 -17.14
C ILE A 265 14.15 6.02 -16.23
N SER A 266 13.63 5.61 -15.07
CA SER A 266 13.02 6.48 -14.06
C SER A 266 13.98 6.82 -12.91
N ARG A 267 15.14 6.16 -12.84
CA ARG A 267 16.20 6.53 -11.92
C ARG A 267 17.50 5.86 -12.37
N GLY A 268 18.61 6.55 -12.14
CA GLY A 268 19.93 5.99 -12.39
C GLY A 268 20.36 6.18 -13.84
N ASN A 269 21.61 5.79 -14.10
CA ASN A 269 22.28 5.99 -15.38
C ASN A 269 23.09 4.74 -15.73
N ASN A 270 23.62 4.68 -16.96
CA ASN A 270 24.50 3.60 -17.42
C ASN A 270 23.88 2.19 -17.36
N ILE A 271 22.57 2.09 -17.55
CA ILE A 271 21.90 0.80 -17.80
C ILE A 271 22.30 0.32 -19.19
N GLN A 272 22.67 -0.95 -19.32
CA GLN A 272 23.23 -1.57 -20.51
C GLN A 272 22.56 -2.91 -20.78
N VAL A 273 22.69 -3.38 -22.02
CA VAL A 273 22.29 -4.74 -22.42
C VAL A 273 22.99 -5.77 -21.53
N GLY A 274 22.24 -6.79 -21.11
CA GLY A 274 22.72 -7.83 -20.19
C GLY A 274 22.59 -7.51 -18.69
N ASP A 275 22.31 -6.25 -18.31
CA ASP A 275 21.97 -5.95 -16.91
C ASP A 275 20.68 -6.68 -16.50
N ILE A 276 20.53 -7.02 -15.22
CA ILE A 276 19.39 -7.80 -14.72
C ILE A 276 18.29 -6.85 -14.25
N ALA A 277 17.15 -6.90 -14.94
CA ALA A 277 15.92 -6.25 -14.56
C ALA A 277 15.09 -7.18 -13.67
N ARG A 278 14.92 -6.80 -12.39
CA ARG A 278 14.10 -7.51 -11.42
C ARG A 278 12.86 -6.70 -11.09
N GLU A 279 11.71 -7.33 -11.24
CA GLU A 279 10.44 -6.70 -10.95
C GLU A 279 10.38 -6.13 -9.53
N THR A 280 9.85 -4.92 -9.47
CA THR A 280 9.38 -4.29 -8.25
C THR A 280 7.99 -3.72 -8.53
N VAL A 281 7.20 -3.57 -7.48
CA VAL A 281 5.90 -2.92 -7.55
C VAL A 281 6.00 -1.71 -6.65
N ILE A 282 5.59 -0.57 -7.18
CA ILE A 282 5.26 0.60 -6.38
C ILE A 282 3.75 0.56 -6.32
N GLY A 283 3.14 0.51 -5.14
CA GLY A 283 1.69 0.58 -5.09
C GLY A 283 1.20 1.97 -5.46
N ASP A 284 -0.09 2.10 -5.73
CA ASP A 284 -0.63 3.36 -6.23
C ASP A 284 -1.18 4.25 -5.11
N PHE A 285 -1.11 3.80 -3.86
CA PHE A 285 -1.56 4.58 -2.72
C PHE A 285 -0.35 5.18 -2.01
N GLY A 286 -0.48 6.40 -1.52
CA GLY A 286 0.59 7.05 -0.78
C GLY A 286 0.10 7.71 0.48
N VAL A 287 0.98 7.71 1.47
CA VAL A 287 0.81 8.40 2.75
C VAL A 287 1.97 9.35 2.91
N GLY A 288 1.74 10.57 3.37
CA GLY A 288 2.81 11.51 3.68
C GLY A 288 2.59 12.25 4.97
N ILE A 289 3.69 12.68 5.58
CA ILE A 289 3.71 13.48 6.79
C ILE A 289 4.39 14.80 6.45
N PHE A 290 3.69 15.90 6.69
CA PHE A 290 4.11 17.25 6.29
C PHE A 290 4.08 18.18 7.48
N LEU A 291 5.20 18.84 7.74
CA LEU A 291 5.26 20.01 8.59
C LEU A 291 4.83 21.21 7.76
N ASN A 292 3.87 21.97 8.27
CA ASN A 292 3.41 23.20 7.66
C ASN A 292 3.72 24.36 8.58
N TYR A 293 4.18 25.46 8.00
CA TYR A 293 4.26 26.75 8.66
C TYR A 293 3.36 27.70 7.89
N ALA A 294 2.47 28.40 8.59
CA ALA A 294 1.60 29.38 7.97
C ALA A 294 1.55 30.68 8.79
N SER A 295 1.43 31.82 8.11
CA SER A 295 1.19 33.10 8.79
C SER A 295 -0.24 33.15 9.35
N TYR A 296 -0.36 33.46 10.63
CA TYR A 296 -1.62 33.65 11.35
C TYR A 296 -1.78 35.13 11.68
N ASN A 297 -3.01 35.61 11.79
CA ASN A 297 -3.22 36.99 12.23
C ASN A 297 -4.31 37.05 13.28
N ILE A 298 -3.96 36.63 14.50
CA ILE A 298 -4.82 36.84 15.66
C ILE A 298 -4.54 38.24 16.20
N GLN A 299 -5.57 39.08 16.25
CA GLN A 299 -5.46 40.40 16.85
C GLN A 299 -5.47 40.30 18.37
N ASN A 300 -4.60 41.06 19.03
CA ASN A 300 -4.60 41.14 20.48
C ASN A 300 -5.95 41.71 20.96
N THR A 301 -6.66 40.97 21.80
CA THR A 301 -7.96 41.39 22.35
C THR A 301 -7.98 41.13 23.84
N GLU A 302 -8.06 42.21 24.63
CA GLU A 302 -8.35 42.14 26.06
C GLU A 302 -9.68 42.84 26.32
N LYS A 303 -10.63 42.09 26.89
CA LYS A 303 -11.95 42.61 27.28
C LYS A 303 -12.33 42.03 28.62
N ILE A 304 -13.01 42.81 29.44
CA ILE A 304 -13.56 42.37 30.72
C ILE A 304 -15.06 42.62 30.67
N TYR A 305 -15.84 41.60 30.94
CA TYR A 305 -17.29 41.69 31.07
C TYR A 305 -17.69 41.46 32.52
N GLU A 306 -18.56 42.33 33.01
CA GLU A 306 -19.19 42.21 34.31
C GLU A 306 -20.58 41.60 34.13
N SER A 307 -21.05 40.85 35.14
CA SER A 307 -22.42 40.34 35.12
C SER A 307 -23.39 41.51 35.16
N SER A 308 -24.37 41.53 34.26
CA SER A 308 -25.45 42.53 34.27
C SER A 308 -26.34 42.47 35.52
N LEU A 309 -26.27 41.36 36.28
CA LEU A 309 -27.04 41.15 37.52
C LEU A 309 -26.20 41.46 38.76
N ARG A 310 -24.92 41.09 38.74
CA ARG A 310 -23.98 41.25 39.87
C ARG A 310 -22.64 41.84 39.40
N PRO A 311 -22.60 43.14 39.06
CA PRO A 311 -21.43 43.76 38.43
C PRO A 311 -20.21 43.84 39.36
N ASP A 312 -20.42 43.86 40.69
CA ASP A 312 -19.35 43.96 41.69
C ASP A 312 -18.73 42.59 42.09
N GLU A 313 -19.18 41.49 41.50
CA GLU A 313 -18.69 40.13 41.80
C GLU A 313 -17.67 39.64 40.74
N GLY A 314 -17.73 38.36 40.35
CA GLY A 314 -16.79 37.78 39.40
C GLY A 314 -16.91 38.39 38.00
N LYS A 315 -15.77 38.55 37.34
CA LYS A 315 -15.66 39.15 36.00
C LYS A 315 -15.17 38.12 34.99
N MET A 316 -15.72 38.21 33.79
CA MET A 316 -15.30 37.40 32.66
C MET A 316 -14.19 38.13 31.90
N LYS A 317 -12.96 37.65 31.97
CA LYS A 317 -11.81 38.26 31.28
C LYS A 317 -11.50 37.48 30.00
N ILE A 318 -11.68 38.14 28.86
CA ILE A 318 -11.17 37.67 27.57
C ILE A 318 -9.75 38.21 27.38
N SER A 319 -8.83 37.35 26.98
CA SER A 319 -7.42 37.67 26.77
C SER A 319 -6.85 36.82 25.63
N LEU A 320 -7.05 37.29 24.41
CA LEU A 320 -6.44 36.75 23.21
C LEU A 320 -5.12 37.47 22.94
N LYS A 321 -4.01 36.74 23.06
CA LYS A 321 -2.70 37.27 22.68
C LYS A 321 -2.56 37.28 21.16
N LYS A 322 -1.86 38.30 20.65
CA LYS A 322 -1.43 38.34 19.25
C LYS A 322 -0.65 37.07 18.92
N ASN A 323 -0.97 36.48 17.77
CA ASN A 323 -0.19 35.39 17.20
C ASN A 323 -0.03 35.59 15.69
N GLU A 324 1.21 35.52 15.22
CA GLU A 324 1.61 35.83 13.84
C GLU A 324 1.86 34.58 12.99
N TYR A 325 1.95 33.40 13.59
CA TYR A 325 2.21 32.16 12.88
C TYR A 325 1.49 30.97 13.50
N ALA A 326 1.46 29.86 12.76
CA ALA A 326 1.25 28.56 13.34
C ALA A 326 2.09 27.51 12.66
N LEU A 327 2.29 26.44 13.42
CA LEU A 327 2.97 25.23 12.99
C LEU A 327 1.95 24.10 12.93
N GLY A 328 1.98 23.32 11.87
CA GLY A 328 1.06 22.22 11.65
C GLY A 328 1.78 20.93 11.31
N VAL A 329 1.18 19.81 11.68
CA VAL A 329 1.54 18.49 11.17
C VAL A 329 0.36 17.95 10.40
N HIS A 330 0.55 17.62 9.13
CA HIS A 330 -0.46 17.05 8.25
C HIS A 330 -0.09 15.64 7.85
N ILE A 331 -1.05 14.74 7.97
CA ILE A 331 -1.01 13.42 7.37
C ILE A 331 -1.81 13.50 6.07
N LYS A 332 -1.16 13.22 4.95
CA LYS A 332 -1.74 13.18 3.61
C LYS A 332 -1.91 11.73 3.20
N MET A 333 -3.04 11.36 2.61
CA MET A 333 -3.34 10.01 2.16
C MET A 333 -4.06 10.08 0.82
N GLY A 334 -3.62 9.35 -0.18
CA GLY A 334 -4.30 9.39 -1.48
C GLY A 334 -3.65 8.58 -2.57
N TYR A 335 -4.21 8.70 -3.76
CA TYR A 335 -3.73 8.00 -4.94
C TYR A 335 -2.52 8.72 -5.54
N ASN A 336 -1.45 8.00 -5.86
CA ASN A 336 -0.27 8.52 -6.56
C ASN A 336 -0.37 8.26 -8.06
N GLY A 337 -1.16 9.07 -8.75
CA GLY A 337 -1.30 9.00 -10.19
C GLY A 337 -0.12 9.62 -10.94
N VAL A 338 -0.12 9.38 -12.25
CA VAL A 338 0.94 9.89 -13.14
C VAL A 338 0.83 11.39 -13.34
N LEU A 339 -0.37 11.87 -13.69
CA LEU A 339 -0.65 13.29 -13.91
C LEU A 339 -1.47 13.88 -12.75
N PHE A 340 -2.46 13.14 -12.25
CA PHE A 340 -3.35 13.60 -11.19
C PHE A 340 -3.30 12.68 -9.97
N SER A 341 -3.14 13.25 -8.78
CA SER A 341 -3.08 12.53 -7.50
C SER A 341 -4.11 13.10 -6.51
N PRO A 342 -5.38 12.67 -6.55
CA PRO A 342 -6.37 13.10 -5.56
C PRO A 342 -6.01 12.53 -4.19
N ASN A 343 -6.16 13.36 -3.17
CA ASN A 343 -5.78 12.98 -1.81
C ASN A 343 -6.53 13.79 -0.75
N LEU A 344 -6.62 13.19 0.43
CA LEU A 344 -7.12 13.82 1.65
C LEU A 344 -5.94 14.09 2.57
N SER A 345 -5.91 15.27 3.20
CA SER A 345 -4.98 15.54 4.29
C SER A 345 -5.73 15.93 5.55
N ILE A 346 -5.30 15.42 6.69
CA ILE A 346 -5.79 15.80 8.00
C ILE A 346 -4.58 16.28 8.79
N GLY A 347 -4.69 17.44 9.41
CA GLY A 347 -3.61 17.97 10.21
C GLY A 347 -4.07 18.64 11.48
N ILE A 348 -3.12 18.78 12.39
CA ILE A 348 -3.26 19.51 13.64
C ILE A 348 -2.38 20.74 13.54
N LEU A 349 -2.94 21.91 13.84
CA LEU A 349 -2.29 23.21 13.80
C LEU A 349 -2.17 23.77 15.22
N PHE A 350 -1.01 24.33 15.54
CA PHE A 350 -0.66 24.92 16.83
C PHE A 350 -0.21 26.36 16.61
N GLY A 351 -0.88 27.31 17.25
CA GLY A 351 -0.52 28.72 17.15
C GLY A 351 0.86 29.01 17.77
N ASP A 352 1.06 28.59 19.00
CA ASP A 352 2.36 28.55 19.68
C ASP A 352 2.50 27.16 20.31
N PHE A 353 3.65 26.50 20.11
CA PHE A 353 3.99 25.31 20.91
C PHE A 353 3.82 25.70 22.38
N PHE A 354 2.99 24.95 23.13
CA PHE A 354 2.68 25.14 24.56
C PHE A 354 1.55 26.14 24.94
N LYS A 355 0.73 26.66 24.02
CA LYS A 355 -0.49 27.45 24.37
C LYS A 355 -1.81 26.72 24.12
N SER A 356 -2.88 27.28 24.72
CA SER A 356 -4.24 26.77 24.86
C SER A 356 -5.12 26.83 23.59
N SER A 357 -4.53 26.80 22.39
CA SER A 357 -5.29 26.88 21.14
C SER A 357 -4.71 25.95 20.07
N TYR A 358 -5.56 25.05 19.58
CA TYR A 358 -5.22 24.11 18.51
C TYR A 358 -6.36 24.03 17.50
N ALA A 359 -6.04 23.64 16.27
CA ALA A 359 -7.06 23.39 15.26
C ALA A 359 -6.84 22.06 14.56
N VAL A 360 -7.93 21.40 14.17
CA VAL A 360 -7.92 20.26 13.27
C VAL A 360 -8.32 20.76 11.89
N ASP A 361 -7.49 20.50 10.89
CA ASP A 361 -7.65 20.98 9.52
C ASP A 361 -7.69 19.81 8.54
N THR A 362 -8.78 19.72 7.79
CA THR A 362 -8.99 18.69 6.77
C THR A 362 -8.95 19.34 5.40
N ARG A 363 -8.25 18.75 4.44
CA ARG A 363 -8.14 19.28 3.06
C ARG A 363 -8.32 18.19 2.05
N PHE A 364 -9.14 18.47 1.05
CA PHE A 364 -9.20 17.70 -0.17
C PHE A 364 -8.28 18.38 -1.21
N ASN A 365 -7.23 17.68 -1.64
CA ASN A 365 -6.27 18.21 -2.60
C ASN A 365 -6.35 17.45 -3.93
N PHE A 366 -6.14 18.17 -5.02
CA PHE A 366 -6.01 17.61 -6.36
C PHE A 366 -4.62 17.92 -6.92
N ASP A 367 -3.65 17.07 -6.62
CA ASP A 367 -2.26 17.28 -7.05
C ASP A 367 -2.12 17.11 -8.57
N ILE A 368 -1.45 18.06 -9.21
CA ILE A 368 -1.03 18.03 -10.61
C ILE A 368 0.48 17.78 -10.65
N ASN A 369 0.89 16.65 -11.24
CA ASN A 369 2.25 16.16 -11.24
C ASN A 369 2.98 16.46 -12.55
N ILE A 370 4.12 17.14 -12.47
CA ILE A 370 4.97 17.46 -13.63
C ILE A 370 6.38 16.93 -13.38
N ASN A 371 6.80 15.90 -14.11
CA ASN A 371 8.14 15.31 -13.97
C ASN A 371 9.19 16.21 -14.63
N LEU A 372 10.19 16.65 -13.87
CA LEU A 372 11.25 17.56 -14.32
C LEU A 372 12.53 16.83 -14.73
N TYR A 373 12.93 15.79 -14.00
CA TYR A 373 14.16 15.04 -14.29
C TYR A 373 14.00 13.57 -13.95
N GLN A 374 14.14 12.70 -14.97
CA GLN A 374 14.08 11.24 -14.87
C GLN A 374 12.95 10.68 -13.99
N GLU A 375 11.87 11.42 -13.68
CA GLU A 375 10.88 11.07 -12.62
C GLU A 375 11.41 11.02 -11.18
N VAL A 376 12.68 11.34 -10.96
CA VAL A 376 13.28 11.51 -9.61
C VAL A 376 12.92 12.88 -9.04
N LEU A 377 12.79 13.89 -9.90
CA LEU A 377 12.37 15.24 -9.53
C LEU A 377 11.04 15.58 -10.18
N ARG A 378 10.07 16.01 -9.36
CA ARG A 378 8.72 16.37 -9.80
C ARG A 378 8.32 17.72 -9.21
N LEU A 379 7.74 18.59 -10.03
CA LEU A 379 6.96 19.74 -9.56
C LEU A 379 5.51 19.30 -9.36
N ILE A 380 4.96 19.58 -8.19
CA ILE A 380 3.57 19.25 -7.82
C ILE A 380 2.84 20.55 -7.55
N ILE A 381 1.72 20.77 -8.24
CA ILE A 381 0.82 21.88 -7.95
C ILE A 381 -0.43 21.30 -7.30
N SER A 382 -0.68 21.66 -6.05
CA SER A 382 -1.74 21.11 -5.20
C SER A 382 -2.76 22.18 -4.84
N PRO A 383 -3.74 22.50 -5.71
CA PRO A 383 -4.94 23.20 -5.30
C PRO A 383 -5.73 22.35 -4.29
N TYR A 384 -6.36 23.01 -3.32
CA TYR A 384 -7.19 22.35 -2.33
C TYR A 384 -8.34 23.22 -1.85
N ILE A 385 -9.34 22.52 -1.33
CA ILE A 385 -10.37 23.07 -0.44
C ILE A 385 -10.23 22.38 0.91
N GLY A 386 -10.49 23.10 1.98
CA GLY A 386 -10.35 22.57 3.32
C GLY A 386 -11.36 23.15 4.30
N MET A 387 -11.49 22.44 5.41
CA MET A 387 -12.32 22.80 6.55
C MET A 387 -11.49 22.60 7.82
N GLY A 388 -11.38 23.67 8.60
CA GLY A 388 -10.70 23.67 9.88
C GLY A 388 -11.67 23.95 11.02
N ILE A 389 -11.46 23.26 12.15
CA ILE A 389 -12.15 23.55 13.42
C ILE A 389 -11.07 23.91 14.44
N SER A 390 -11.17 25.11 15.03
CA SER A 390 -10.26 25.56 16.08
C SER A 390 -10.92 25.49 17.45
N PHE A 391 -10.11 25.13 18.44
CA PHE A 391 -10.45 25.11 19.87
C PHE A 391 -9.50 26.07 20.55
N THR A 392 -10.02 27.18 21.07
CA THR A 392 -9.21 28.29 21.54
C THR A 392 -9.67 28.69 22.93
N THR A 393 -8.84 28.54 23.96
CA THR A 393 -9.11 29.25 25.22
C THR A 393 -8.93 30.74 25.00
N ILE A 394 -10.03 31.47 25.11
CA ILE A 394 -10.12 32.92 24.89
C ILE A 394 -10.07 33.72 26.19
N GLY A 395 -10.22 33.08 27.35
CA GLY A 395 -10.29 33.81 28.62
C GLY A 395 -10.47 32.94 29.85
N GLU A 396 -10.76 33.60 30.97
CA GLU A 396 -11.04 32.98 32.27
C GLU A 396 -11.95 33.86 33.14
N ILE A 397 -12.61 33.26 34.14
CA ILE A 397 -13.35 33.99 35.17
C ILE A 397 -12.40 34.38 36.31
N ILE A 398 -12.44 35.65 36.72
CA ILE A 398 -11.58 36.20 37.77
C ILE A 398 -12.37 36.99 38.81
N GLY A 399 -11.82 37.12 40.02
CA GLY A 399 -12.35 38.03 41.04
C GLY A 399 -13.64 37.55 41.74
N GLY A 400 -14.12 36.34 41.45
CA GLY A 400 -15.36 35.80 42.02
C GLY A 400 -16.11 34.91 41.03
N ASN A 401 -17.30 34.44 41.39
CA ASN A 401 -18.16 33.72 40.45
C ASN A 401 -18.84 34.71 39.49
N TYR A 402 -18.92 34.35 38.20
CA TYR A 402 -19.60 35.15 37.19
C TYR A 402 -21.05 34.68 37.02
N TYR A 403 -22.02 35.49 37.42
CA TYR A 403 -23.43 35.11 37.39
C TYR A 403 -24.04 35.37 36.01
N THR A 404 -24.56 34.31 35.38
CA THR A 404 -25.26 34.40 34.08
C THR A 404 -26.75 34.67 34.25
N ASP A 405 -27.32 34.19 35.36
CA ASP A 405 -28.68 34.50 35.80
C ASP A 405 -28.75 34.52 37.35
N ASN A 406 -29.96 34.63 37.93
CA ASN A 406 -30.14 34.71 39.38
C ASN A 406 -29.74 33.43 40.15
N PHE A 407 -29.63 32.29 39.47
CA PHE A 407 -29.41 30.97 40.05
C PHE A 407 -28.20 30.24 39.45
N SER A 408 -27.72 30.68 38.28
CA SER A 408 -26.61 30.07 37.55
C SER A 408 -25.38 30.97 37.56
N TYR A 409 -24.21 30.38 37.80
CA TYR A 409 -22.94 31.07 37.77
C TYR A 409 -21.84 30.19 37.21
N ILE A 410 -20.83 30.85 36.65
CA ILE A 410 -19.57 30.25 36.24
C ILE A 410 -18.57 30.47 37.37
N LYS A 411 -17.86 29.41 37.77
CA LYS A 411 -16.98 29.44 38.92
C LYS A 411 -15.75 30.31 38.67
N ASN A 412 -15.25 30.97 39.72
CA ASN A 412 -13.96 31.65 39.65
C ASN A 412 -12.84 30.68 39.21
N GLY A 413 -12.00 31.12 38.27
CA GLY A 413 -10.92 30.34 37.68
C GLY A 413 -11.32 29.42 36.52
N SER A 414 -12.61 29.33 36.18
CA SER A 414 -13.06 28.55 35.02
C SER A 414 -12.55 29.18 33.71
N LYS A 415 -12.15 28.32 32.77
CA LYS A 415 -11.65 28.72 31.45
C LYS A 415 -12.80 28.98 30.48
N ILE A 416 -12.59 29.93 29.58
CA ILE A 416 -13.54 30.27 28.53
C ILE A 416 -12.94 29.81 27.21
N ASP A 417 -13.59 28.86 26.57
CA ASP A 417 -13.15 28.25 25.33
C ASP A 417 -14.10 28.61 24.18
N SER A 418 -13.53 29.05 23.06
CA SER A 418 -14.25 29.26 21.81
C SER A 418 -14.01 28.11 20.85
N ARG A 419 -15.06 27.75 20.11
CA ARG A 419 -14.98 26.83 18.99
C ARG A 419 -15.37 27.55 17.73
N ASP A 420 -14.53 27.46 16.71
CA ASP A 420 -14.75 28.17 15.46
C ASP A 420 -14.51 27.23 14.28
N ILE A 421 -15.35 27.34 13.26
CA ILE A 421 -15.20 26.61 12.00
C ILE A 421 -14.83 27.58 10.88
N MET A 422 -13.90 27.14 10.02
CA MET A 422 -13.38 27.93 8.92
C MET A 422 -13.31 27.06 7.67
N PHE A 423 -13.77 27.61 6.55
CA PHE A 423 -13.58 27.00 5.23
C PHE A 423 -12.48 27.73 4.50
N GLY A 424 -11.60 26.98 3.84
CA GLY A 424 -10.46 27.55 3.14
C GLY A 424 -10.25 26.96 1.76
N ALA A 425 -9.60 27.73 0.91
CA ALA A 425 -9.09 27.29 -0.38
C ALA A 425 -7.66 27.82 -0.54
N GLY A 426 -6.84 27.07 -1.24
CA GLY A 426 -5.45 27.44 -1.45
C GLY A 426 -4.79 26.61 -2.53
N ALA A 427 -3.52 26.91 -2.76
CA ALA A 427 -2.67 26.12 -3.62
C ALA A 427 -1.25 26.08 -3.06
N ILE A 428 -0.64 24.90 -3.12
CA ILE A 428 0.77 24.69 -2.77
C ILE A 428 1.51 24.23 -4.03
N ALA A 429 2.63 24.87 -4.34
CA ALA A 429 3.61 24.38 -5.30
C ALA A 429 4.75 23.70 -4.54
N SER A 430 4.97 22.42 -4.78
CA SER A 430 5.99 21.61 -4.11
C SER A 430 6.97 21.01 -5.11
N LEU A 431 8.25 21.05 -4.78
CA LEU A 431 9.25 20.22 -5.42
C LEU A 431 9.36 18.91 -4.64
N GLN A 432 9.06 17.80 -5.31
CA GLN A 432 9.21 16.46 -4.79
C GLN A 432 10.48 15.81 -5.35
N TYR A 433 11.37 15.40 -4.46
CA TYR A 433 12.57 14.64 -4.77
C TYR A 433 12.45 13.21 -4.23
N ASN A 434 12.44 12.23 -5.12
CA ASN A 434 12.30 10.82 -4.79
C ASN A 434 13.65 10.23 -4.34
N ILE A 435 13.80 10.00 -3.03
CA ILE A 435 14.97 9.31 -2.45
C ILE A 435 14.99 7.84 -2.87
N THR A 436 13.82 7.22 -2.99
CA THR A 436 13.62 5.87 -3.51
C THR A 436 12.36 5.84 -4.36
N ASP A 437 12.10 4.69 -4.98
CA ASP A 437 10.85 4.43 -5.69
C ASP A 437 9.60 4.45 -4.77
N THR A 438 9.81 4.47 -3.45
CA THR A 438 8.77 4.43 -2.43
C THR A 438 8.79 5.63 -1.48
N ILE A 439 9.82 6.47 -1.51
CA ILE A 439 9.99 7.59 -0.57
C ILE A 439 10.40 8.84 -1.35
N GLY A 440 9.63 9.91 -1.18
CA GLY A 440 9.95 11.25 -1.69
C GLY A 440 9.95 12.31 -0.60
N LEU A 441 10.88 13.25 -0.68
CA LEU A 441 10.86 14.49 0.11
C LEU A 441 10.17 15.58 -0.68
N ASN A 442 9.33 16.34 -0.01
CA ASN A 442 8.60 17.45 -0.59
C ASN A 442 9.01 18.72 0.13
N LEU A 443 9.33 19.75 -0.64
CA LEU A 443 9.47 21.12 -0.15
C LEU A 443 8.56 21.99 -0.98
N GLY A 444 7.63 22.69 -0.34
CA GLY A 444 6.66 23.50 -1.06
C GLY A 444 6.38 24.83 -0.40
N ILE A 445 5.88 25.73 -1.24
CA ILE A 445 5.38 27.04 -0.87
C ILE A 445 3.98 27.20 -1.46
N GLY A 446 3.10 27.80 -0.71
CA GLY A 446 1.73 27.99 -1.10
C GLY A 446 1.15 29.26 -0.53
N TYR A 447 -0.09 29.50 -0.91
CA TYR A 447 -0.91 30.54 -0.32
C TYR A 447 -2.28 29.97 -0.01
N ARG A 448 -2.81 30.35 1.14
CA ARG A 448 -4.15 29.95 1.59
C ARG A 448 -5.01 31.15 1.92
N PHE A 449 -6.28 31.03 1.56
CA PHE A 449 -7.37 31.89 1.97
C PHE A 449 -8.34 31.09 2.83
N TYR A 450 -8.67 31.58 4.03
CA TYR A 450 -9.87 31.12 4.74
C TYR A 450 -10.95 32.19 4.73
N THR A 451 -12.18 31.72 4.79
CA THR A 451 -13.35 32.51 5.16
C THR A 451 -13.20 33.05 6.58
N ASN A 452 -13.99 34.09 6.89
CA ASN A 452 -14.13 34.53 8.27
C ASN A 452 -14.62 33.35 9.14
N PRO A 453 -14.08 33.18 10.36
CA PRO A 453 -14.51 32.11 11.25
C PRO A 453 -15.99 32.26 11.58
N ILE A 454 -16.70 31.13 11.58
CA ILE A 454 -18.05 31.02 12.12
C ILE A 454 -17.89 30.48 13.54
N ASN A 455 -18.31 31.27 14.53
CA ASN A 455 -18.30 30.84 15.92
C ASN A 455 -19.38 29.78 16.12
N LEU A 456 -18.99 28.60 16.59
CA LEU A 456 -19.88 27.49 16.89
C LEU A 456 -20.40 27.51 18.34
N GLY A 457 -19.92 28.46 19.14
CA GLY A 457 -20.26 28.61 20.54
C GLY A 457 -19.04 28.92 21.41
N VAL A 458 -19.34 29.43 22.59
CA VAL A 458 -18.37 29.71 23.66
C VAL A 458 -18.76 28.88 24.87
N PHE A 459 -17.78 28.26 25.51
CA PHE A 459 -18.01 27.27 26.55
C PHE A 459 -17.19 27.56 27.79
N SER A 460 -17.75 27.25 28.96
CA SER A 460 -17.02 27.19 30.23
C SER A 460 -17.49 25.98 31.02
N ASP A 461 -16.55 25.17 31.50
CA ASP A 461 -16.81 23.91 32.21
C ASP A 461 -17.82 22.99 31.50
N GLY A 462 -17.80 22.98 30.17
CA GLY A 462 -18.67 22.15 29.32
C GLY A 462 -20.05 22.75 29.04
N ASN A 463 -20.41 23.89 29.61
CA ASN A 463 -21.68 24.57 29.37
C ASN A 463 -21.50 25.72 28.37
N GLU A 464 -22.47 25.91 27.48
CA GLU A 464 -22.49 27.04 26.54
C GLU A 464 -22.77 28.35 27.28
N VAL A 465 -22.02 29.39 26.91
CA VAL A 465 -22.09 30.72 27.51
C VAL A 465 -22.26 31.74 26.41
N SER A 466 -23.25 32.61 26.53
CA SER A 466 -23.44 33.71 25.59
C SER A 466 -22.43 34.82 25.87
N LEU A 467 -21.67 35.22 24.85
CA LEU A 467 -20.84 36.42 24.92
C LEU A 467 -21.64 37.64 24.44
N PRO A 468 -21.45 38.82 25.06
CA PRO A 468 -22.08 40.07 24.61
C PRO A 468 -21.74 40.45 23.16
N GLU A 469 -20.58 40.02 22.68
CA GLU A 469 -20.11 40.26 21.32
C GLU A 469 -19.44 39.01 20.73
N GLN A 470 -19.54 38.85 19.41
CA GLN A 470 -18.80 37.81 18.70
C GLN A 470 -17.31 38.15 18.68
N ILE A 471 -16.51 37.28 19.30
CA ILE A 471 -15.06 37.44 19.35
C ILE A 471 -14.44 36.63 18.23
N LYS A 472 -13.73 37.31 17.32
CA LYS A 472 -12.98 36.64 16.26
C LYS A 472 -11.69 36.09 16.86
N THR A 473 -11.60 34.79 16.94
CA THR A 473 -10.49 34.08 17.59
C THR A 473 -9.39 33.71 16.62
N VAL A 474 -9.71 33.57 15.33
CA VAL A 474 -8.77 33.05 14.33
C VAL A 474 -8.98 33.74 12.97
N ASN A 475 -7.88 34.14 12.32
CA ASN A 475 -7.86 34.49 10.90
C ASN A 475 -6.65 33.84 10.24
N LEU A 476 -6.92 32.91 9.32
CA LEU A 476 -5.96 32.08 8.62
C LEU A 476 -5.86 32.57 7.17
N THR A 477 -5.03 33.56 6.89
CA THR A 477 -4.74 33.94 5.50
C THR A 477 -3.27 34.20 5.37
N GLY A 478 -2.64 33.62 4.35
CA GLY A 478 -1.28 33.97 3.98
C GLY A 478 -0.44 32.83 3.43
N LEU A 479 0.87 33.03 3.54
CA LEU A 479 1.88 32.13 2.98
C LEU A 479 1.95 30.85 3.80
N GLU A 480 2.05 29.73 3.09
CA GLU A 480 2.24 28.40 3.65
C GLU A 480 3.57 27.84 3.14
N PHE A 481 4.38 27.30 4.04
CA PHE A 481 5.56 26.53 3.71
C PHE A 481 5.33 25.11 4.19
N THR A 482 5.61 24.14 3.31
CA THR A 482 5.46 22.73 3.62
C THR A 482 6.78 22.00 3.42
N PHE A 483 7.11 21.13 4.37
CA PHE A 483 8.21 20.19 4.25
C PHE A 483 7.73 18.83 4.74
N GLY A 484 7.90 17.79 3.94
CA GLY A 484 7.39 16.48 4.32
C GLY A 484 7.99 15.32 3.57
N ALA A 485 7.75 14.13 4.10
CA ALA A 485 8.05 12.89 3.43
C ALA A 485 6.76 12.28 2.90
N PHE A 486 6.81 11.74 1.69
CA PHE A 486 5.73 11.01 1.03
C PHE A 486 6.19 9.59 0.78
N PHE A 487 5.36 8.64 1.16
CA PHE A 487 5.60 7.21 1.10
C PHE A 487 4.60 6.60 0.16
N ILE A 488 5.06 5.77 -0.75
CA ILE A 488 4.20 5.03 -1.67
C ILE A 488 4.11 3.59 -1.17
N LEU A 489 2.88 3.13 -0.94
CA LEU A 489 2.49 1.86 -0.33
C LEU A 489 2.04 0.88 -1.40
#